data_AF-A0A0V0GBC1-F1
#
_entry.id   AF-A0A0V0GBC1-F1
#
_cell.length_a   1.000
_cell.length_b   1.000
_cell.length_c   1.000
_cell.angle_alpha   90.00
_cell.angle_beta   90.00
_cell.angle_gamma   90.00
#
_symmetry.space_group_name_H-M   'P 1'
#
loop_
_entity.id
_entity.type
_entity.pdbx_description
1 polymer ?
#
loop_
_entity_poly.entity_id
_entity_poly.type
_entity_poly.pdbx_seq_one_letter_code
_entity_poly.pdbx_strand_id
1 'polypeptide(L)'
;DFLTQYKSISNKLKKRFLRKPNASEPSDQFATLAAQCERCDLPQYAGLSWLAVAKCESSLGHVNEEATALVKAGRLYIQAENKNVIGCEEHLQAGISSLSQAERLWGDENPLTAALCLETGNTLKNISPHSACGHYAKACSLLSDSPPLQLLALGKLASTKISIGDYHGALQVFTDMVSTVNKISSHPLVGVYNDVLVRCEISRILLILLLRPSPQKISPDLAKLIEKYTWIGEPDYKTTSWLGEELFFLLQSLVMASQCQELEAINEIESDLWKYFSNEQKDLLQAIIDDMRNSEK
;
A
#
# COMPACT_ATOMS: atom_id res chain seq x y z
N ASP A 1 -39.17 5.46 -4.57
CA ASP A 1 -38.39 4.67 -5.55
C ASP A 1 -37.24 5.52 -6.11
N PHE A 2 -36.01 5.22 -5.67
CA PHE A 2 -34.81 5.99 -6.00
C PHE A 2 -34.47 5.93 -7.49
N LEU A 3 -34.72 4.80 -8.14
CA LEU A 3 -34.44 4.62 -9.58
C LEU A 3 -35.38 5.46 -10.44
N THR A 4 -36.64 5.61 -10.02
CA THR A 4 -37.59 6.49 -10.71
C THR A 4 -37.20 7.97 -10.57
N GLN A 5 -36.74 8.39 -9.39
CA GLN A 5 -36.21 9.76 -9.19
C GLN A 5 -34.94 10.00 -10.01
N TYR A 6 -34.00 9.06 -10.01
CA TYR A 6 -32.78 9.10 -10.83
C TYR A 6 -33.09 9.23 -12.33
N LYS A 7 -34.02 8.42 -12.84
CA LYS A 7 -34.50 8.49 -14.23
C LYS A 7 -35.16 9.82 -14.55
N SER A 8 -35.95 10.38 -13.63
CA SER A 8 -36.58 11.69 -13.80
C SER A 8 -35.54 12.80 -13.96
N ILE A 9 -34.53 12.84 -13.09
CA ILE A 9 -33.45 13.83 -13.16
C ILE A 9 -32.63 13.64 -14.45
N SER A 10 -32.31 12.38 -14.80
CA SER A 10 -31.58 12.05 -16.04
C SER A 10 -32.32 12.49 -17.30
N ASN A 11 -33.66 12.43 -17.30
CA ASN A 11 -34.47 12.89 -18.43
C ASN A 11 -34.43 14.42 -18.58
N LYS A 12 -34.18 15.19 -17.50
CA LYS A 12 -33.98 16.65 -17.59
C LYS A 12 -32.67 17.02 -18.30
N LEU A 13 -31.66 16.14 -18.24
CA LEU A 13 -30.36 16.31 -18.90
C LEU A 13 -30.34 15.89 -20.38
N LYS A 14 -31.36 15.15 -20.86
CA LYS A 14 -31.45 14.77 -22.27
C LYS A 14 -31.60 16.02 -23.14
N LYS A 15 -30.77 16.12 -24.18
CA LYS A 15 -30.75 17.25 -25.13
C LYS A 15 -32.18 17.56 -25.61
N ARG A 16 -32.71 18.70 -25.16
CA ARG A 16 -33.84 19.35 -25.83
C ARG A 16 -33.27 20.11 -27.02
N PHE A 17 -33.90 19.97 -28.18
CA PHE A 17 -33.50 20.65 -29.42
C PHE A 17 -33.15 22.12 -29.12
N LEU A 18 -31.94 22.55 -29.51
CA LEU A 18 -31.43 23.93 -29.47
C LEU A 18 -31.04 24.58 -28.12
N ARG A 19 -31.07 23.91 -26.96
CA ARG A 19 -30.62 24.54 -25.69
C ARG A 19 -29.63 23.65 -24.94
N LYS A 20 -28.45 24.19 -24.58
CA LYS A 20 -27.57 23.55 -23.58
C LYS A 20 -28.38 23.45 -22.28
N PRO A 21 -28.67 22.23 -21.76
CA PRO A 21 -29.37 22.09 -20.50
C PRO A 21 -28.50 22.69 -19.39
N ASN A 22 -29.11 23.43 -18.47
CA ASN A 22 -28.39 23.90 -17.29
C ASN A 22 -28.05 22.68 -16.42
N ALA A 23 -26.77 22.34 -16.30
CA ALA A 23 -26.33 21.16 -15.58
C ALA A 23 -26.19 21.39 -14.06
N SER A 24 -26.29 22.64 -13.57
CA SER A 24 -26.17 22.93 -12.13
C SER A 24 -27.37 22.40 -11.31
N GLU A 25 -28.60 22.69 -11.74
CA GLU A 25 -29.81 22.24 -11.03
C GLU A 25 -29.94 20.69 -10.98
N PRO A 26 -29.67 19.94 -12.06
CA PRO A 26 -29.58 18.49 -11.99
C PRO A 26 -28.45 17.97 -11.07
N SER A 27 -27.31 18.68 -11.01
CA SER A 27 -26.19 18.32 -10.12
C SER A 27 -26.63 18.33 -8.65
N ASP A 28 -27.28 19.41 -8.20
CA ASP A 28 -27.81 19.53 -6.84
C ASP A 28 -28.89 18.48 -6.53
N GLN A 29 -29.75 18.17 -7.51
CA GLN A 29 -30.78 17.14 -7.37
C GLN A 29 -30.17 15.74 -7.21
N PHE A 30 -29.09 15.42 -7.95
CA PHE A 30 -28.37 14.17 -7.77
C PHE A 30 -27.59 14.10 -6.45
N ALA A 31 -26.98 15.21 -6.01
CA ALA A 31 -26.32 15.26 -4.70
C ALA A 31 -27.30 15.02 -3.55
N THR A 32 -28.51 15.62 -3.64
CA THR A 32 -29.59 15.39 -2.66
C THR A 32 -30.06 13.93 -2.68
N LEU A 33 -30.22 13.34 -3.86
CA LEU A 33 -30.58 11.93 -4.01
C LEU A 33 -29.51 11.01 -3.41
N ALA A 34 -28.23 11.31 -3.63
CA ALA A 34 -27.11 10.56 -3.08
C ALA A 34 -27.14 10.57 -1.54
N ALA A 35 -27.34 11.75 -0.93
CA ALA A 35 -27.47 11.88 0.52
C ALA A 35 -28.67 11.10 1.09
N GLN A 36 -29.78 11.00 0.35
CA GLN A 36 -30.91 10.15 0.75
C GLN A 36 -30.57 8.66 0.68
N CYS A 37 -29.88 8.22 -0.39
CA CYS A 37 -29.42 6.85 -0.52
C CYS A 37 -28.43 6.45 0.59
N GLU A 38 -27.53 7.35 0.99
CA GLU A 38 -26.61 7.16 2.11
C GLU A 38 -27.36 7.00 3.43
N ARG A 39 -28.39 7.81 3.69
CA ARG A 39 -29.25 7.68 4.89
C ARG A 39 -30.01 6.35 4.93
N CYS A 40 -30.36 5.80 3.77
CA CYS A 40 -31.02 4.51 3.66
C CYS A 40 -30.04 3.32 3.60
N ASP A 41 -28.75 3.56 3.82
CA ASP A 41 -27.67 2.55 3.80
C ASP A 41 -27.53 1.77 2.48
N LEU A 42 -27.78 2.46 1.36
CA LEU A 42 -27.72 1.91 0.00
C LEU A 42 -26.54 2.50 -0.80
N PRO A 43 -25.29 2.07 -0.52
CA PRO A 43 -24.08 2.70 -1.06
C PRO A 43 -23.96 2.60 -2.59
N GLN A 44 -24.43 1.50 -3.20
CA GLN A 44 -24.39 1.31 -4.66
C GLN A 44 -25.20 2.38 -5.44
N TYR A 45 -26.36 2.78 -4.91
CA TYR A 45 -27.22 3.79 -5.53
C TYR A 45 -26.76 5.22 -5.21
N ALA A 46 -26.13 5.41 -4.03
CA ALA A 46 -25.45 6.65 -3.71
C ALA A 46 -24.26 6.89 -4.66
N GLY A 47 -23.43 5.87 -4.89
CA GLY A 47 -22.30 5.93 -5.85
C GLY A 47 -22.75 6.26 -7.27
N LEU A 48 -23.85 5.64 -7.74
CA LEU A 48 -24.45 5.94 -9.04
C LEU A 48 -24.89 7.41 -9.15
N SER A 49 -25.47 7.95 -8.08
CA SER A 49 -25.92 9.35 -8.03
C SER A 49 -24.74 10.32 -8.06
N TRP A 50 -23.65 10.04 -7.33
CA TRP A 50 -22.42 10.83 -7.38
C TRP A 50 -21.69 10.77 -8.73
N LEU A 51 -21.74 9.64 -9.44
CA LEU A 51 -21.27 9.57 -10.83
C LEU A 51 -22.06 10.50 -11.76
N ALA A 52 -23.36 10.65 -11.53
CA ALA A 52 -24.17 11.58 -12.30
C ALA A 52 -23.83 13.04 -11.98
N VAL A 53 -23.54 13.37 -10.71
CA VAL A 53 -22.99 14.67 -10.29
C VAL A 53 -21.68 14.96 -11.03
N ALA A 54 -20.73 14.02 -11.03
CA ALA A 54 -19.45 14.20 -11.72
C ALA A 54 -19.62 14.52 -13.22
N LYS A 55 -20.55 13.83 -13.90
CA LYS A 55 -20.87 14.12 -15.31
C LYS A 55 -21.48 15.51 -15.51
N CYS A 56 -22.26 16.00 -14.55
CA CYS A 56 -22.82 17.35 -14.60
C CYS A 56 -21.70 18.40 -14.44
N GLU A 57 -20.84 18.25 -13.44
CA GLU A 57 -19.69 19.15 -13.20
C GLU A 57 -18.70 19.16 -14.37
N SER A 58 -18.46 18.00 -14.99
CA SER A 58 -17.65 17.89 -16.21
C SER A 58 -18.22 18.73 -17.36
N SER A 59 -19.55 18.74 -17.51
CA SER A 59 -20.22 19.55 -18.53
C SER A 59 -20.19 21.06 -18.24
N LEU A 60 -20.00 21.44 -16.97
CA LEU A 60 -19.82 22.81 -16.51
C LEU A 60 -18.34 23.26 -16.56
N GLY A 61 -17.40 22.32 -16.68
CA GLY A 61 -15.96 22.59 -16.67
C GLY A 61 -15.35 22.74 -15.28
N HIS A 62 -16.05 22.27 -14.24
CA HIS A 62 -15.59 22.33 -12.85
C HIS A 62 -14.73 21.10 -12.51
N VAL A 63 -13.43 21.16 -12.82
CA VAL A 63 -12.51 20.01 -12.73
C VAL A 63 -12.34 19.48 -11.30
N ASN A 64 -12.24 20.37 -10.31
CA ASN A 64 -12.05 19.96 -8.93
C ASN A 64 -13.31 19.33 -8.34
N GLU A 65 -14.46 19.93 -8.62
CA GLU A 65 -15.77 19.45 -8.21
C GLU A 65 -16.08 18.09 -8.86
N GLU A 66 -15.77 17.93 -10.15
CA GLU A 66 -15.83 16.65 -10.86
C GLU A 66 -14.98 15.58 -10.14
N ALA A 67 -13.71 15.88 -9.88
CA ALA A 67 -12.81 14.94 -9.23
C ALA A 67 -13.27 14.57 -7.81
N THR A 68 -13.73 15.53 -7.00
CA THR A 68 -14.26 15.24 -5.66
C THR A 68 -15.53 14.39 -5.70
N ALA A 69 -16.42 14.60 -6.67
CA ALA A 69 -17.62 13.79 -6.87
C ALA A 69 -17.24 12.35 -7.28
N LEU A 70 -16.24 12.19 -8.15
CA LEU A 70 -15.70 10.87 -8.52
C LEU A 70 -15.09 10.12 -7.34
N VAL A 71 -14.34 10.81 -6.47
CA VAL A 71 -13.80 10.20 -5.24
C VAL A 71 -14.90 9.75 -4.30
N LYS A 72 -15.96 10.56 -4.11
CA LYS A 72 -17.13 10.16 -3.30
C LYS A 72 -17.81 8.93 -3.89
N ALA A 73 -18.01 8.89 -5.20
CA ALA A 73 -18.57 7.73 -5.88
C ALA A 73 -17.71 6.48 -5.68
N GLY A 74 -16.39 6.59 -5.86
CA GLY A 74 -15.43 5.50 -5.67
C GLY A 74 -15.46 4.90 -4.27
N ARG A 75 -15.45 5.75 -3.23
CA ARG A 75 -15.55 5.33 -1.82
C ARG A 75 -16.83 4.56 -1.54
N LEU A 76 -17.96 5.02 -2.06
CA LEU A 76 -19.26 4.36 -1.89
C LEU A 76 -19.32 3.02 -2.60
N TYR A 77 -18.73 2.90 -3.80
CA TYR A 77 -18.65 1.61 -4.49
C TYR A 77 -17.78 0.59 -3.75
N ILE A 78 -16.63 1.01 -3.20
CA ILE A 78 -15.80 0.13 -2.37
C ILE A 78 -16.55 -0.28 -1.09
N GLN A 79 -17.31 0.63 -0.48
CA GLN A 79 -18.17 0.30 0.66
C GLN A 79 -19.27 -0.70 0.28
N ALA A 80 -19.86 -0.57 -0.92
CA ALA A 80 -20.84 -1.52 -1.44
C ALA A 80 -20.21 -2.90 -1.64
N GLU A 81 -18.99 -2.98 -2.17
CA GLU A 81 -18.26 -4.24 -2.34
C GLU A 81 -17.99 -4.93 -1.00
N ASN A 82 -17.58 -4.18 0.03
CA ASN A 82 -17.38 -4.76 1.37
C ASN A 82 -18.65 -5.36 1.99
N LYS A 83 -19.82 -4.90 1.57
CA LYS A 83 -21.12 -5.45 1.96
C LYS A 83 -21.62 -6.53 1.00
N ASN A 84 -20.99 -6.68 -0.15
CA ASN A 84 -21.41 -7.62 -1.18
C ASN A 84 -21.01 -9.03 -0.77
N VAL A 85 -22.00 -9.84 -0.40
CA VAL A 85 -21.79 -11.25 -0.05
C VAL A 85 -21.69 -12.13 -1.32
N ILE A 86 -22.11 -11.60 -2.48
CA ILE A 86 -22.32 -12.38 -3.71
C ILE A 86 -21.06 -12.46 -4.60
N GLY A 87 -19.97 -11.78 -4.25
CA GLY A 87 -18.66 -11.97 -4.89
C GLY A 87 -18.55 -11.49 -6.34
N CYS A 88 -19.44 -10.60 -6.78
CA CYS A 88 -19.33 -9.95 -8.09
C CYS A 88 -18.48 -8.67 -7.97
N GLU A 89 -17.30 -8.65 -8.59
CA GLU A 89 -16.35 -7.53 -8.58
C GLU A 89 -16.82 -6.27 -9.36
N GLU A 90 -18.10 -6.20 -9.75
CA GLU A 90 -18.63 -5.10 -10.56
C GLU A 90 -18.55 -3.76 -9.83
N HIS A 91 -18.82 -3.75 -8.52
CA HIS A 91 -18.72 -2.53 -7.71
C HIS A 91 -17.26 -2.15 -7.47
N LEU A 92 -16.39 -3.13 -7.22
CA LEU A 92 -14.94 -2.90 -7.11
C LEU A 92 -14.37 -2.24 -8.38
N GLN A 93 -14.64 -2.80 -9.56
CA GLN A 93 -14.15 -2.27 -10.83
C GLN A 93 -14.69 -0.86 -11.12
N ALA A 94 -15.98 -0.61 -10.83
CA ALA A 94 -16.56 0.72 -10.94
C ALA A 94 -15.89 1.72 -9.99
N GLY A 95 -15.58 1.30 -8.77
CA GLY A 95 -14.87 2.11 -7.78
C GLY A 95 -13.46 2.48 -8.25
N ILE A 96 -12.66 1.50 -8.65
CA ILE A 96 -11.28 1.70 -9.13
C ILE A 96 -11.24 2.60 -10.38
N SER A 97 -12.18 2.39 -11.32
CA SER A 97 -12.28 3.22 -12.52
C SER A 97 -12.58 4.68 -12.18
N SER A 98 -13.51 4.92 -11.23
CA SER A 98 -13.88 6.25 -10.78
C SER A 98 -12.72 6.98 -10.09
N LEU A 99 -11.97 6.27 -9.24
CA LEU A 99 -10.80 6.81 -8.55
C LEU A 99 -9.66 7.11 -9.53
N SER A 100 -9.40 6.20 -10.47
CA SER A 100 -8.41 6.40 -11.53
C SER A 100 -8.74 7.59 -12.43
N GLN A 101 -10.03 7.87 -12.67
CA GLN A 101 -10.45 9.06 -13.40
C GLN A 101 -10.19 10.33 -12.57
N ALA A 102 -10.48 10.33 -11.27
CA ALA A 102 -10.17 11.46 -10.38
C ALA A 102 -8.67 11.76 -10.33
N GLU A 103 -7.82 10.72 -10.25
CA GLU A 103 -6.36 10.87 -10.32
C GLU A 103 -5.90 11.55 -11.61
N ARG A 104 -6.50 11.20 -12.77
CA ARG A 104 -6.16 11.82 -14.06
C ARG A 104 -6.56 13.29 -14.15
N LEU A 105 -7.65 13.68 -13.46
CA LEU A 105 -8.13 15.06 -13.45
C LEU A 105 -7.24 15.96 -12.58
N TRP A 106 -6.80 15.47 -11.42
CA TRP A 106 -5.89 16.23 -10.55
C TRP A 106 -4.45 16.27 -11.05
N GLY A 107 -4.05 15.27 -11.85
CA GLY A 107 -2.70 15.18 -12.39
C GLY A 107 -1.67 14.74 -11.36
N ASP A 108 -0.45 14.49 -11.84
CA ASP A 108 0.63 13.92 -11.03
C ASP A 108 1.33 14.96 -10.13
N GLU A 109 1.15 16.26 -10.37
CA GLU A 109 1.76 17.31 -9.53
C GLU A 109 0.96 17.60 -8.25
N ASN A 110 -0.29 17.12 -8.16
CA ASN A 110 -1.17 17.45 -7.04
C ASN A 110 -0.94 16.48 -5.86
N PRO A 111 -0.63 16.96 -4.64
CA PRO A 111 -0.47 16.09 -3.48
C PRO A 111 -1.77 15.34 -3.10
N LEU A 112 -2.94 15.83 -3.53
CA LEU A 112 -4.21 15.14 -3.37
C LEU A 112 -4.25 13.82 -4.15
N THR A 113 -3.60 13.74 -5.31
CA THR A 113 -3.48 12.51 -6.10
C THR A 113 -2.69 11.46 -5.32
N ALA A 114 -1.57 11.84 -4.70
CA ALA A 114 -0.78 10.94 -3.87
C ALA A 114 -1.56 10.44 -2.64
N ALA A 115 -2.30 11.34 -1.97
CA ALA A 115 -3.15 10.98 -0.84
C ALA A 115 -4.28 10.00 -1.26
N LEU A 116 -4.90 10.23 -2.41
CA LEU A 116 -5.93 9.35 -2.97
C LEU A 116 -5.39 7.97 -3.30
N CYS A 117 -4.20 7.88 -3.92
CA CYS A 117 -3.54 6.60 -4.19
C CYS A 117 -3.26 5.81 -2.91
N LEU A 118 -2.80 6.49 -1.84
CA LEU A 118 -2.58 5.85 -0.53
C LEU A 118 -3.88 5.35 0.11
N GLU A 119 -4.93 6.16 0.08
CA GLU A 119 -6.24 5.79 0.60
C GLU A 119 -6.81 4.58 -0.15
N THR A 120 -6.76 4.63 -1.48
CA THR A 120 -7.22 3.55 -2.37
C THR A 120 -6.42 2.26 -2.12
N GLY A 121 -5.11 2.37 -1.96
CA GLY A 121 -4.28 1.22 -1.58
C GLY A 121 -4.68 0.61 -0.23
N ASN A 122 -5.02 1.44 0.77
CA ASN A 122 -5.41 0.96 2.11
C ASN A 122 -6.75 0.22 2.08
N THR A 123 -7.72 0.72 1.32
CA THR A 123 -9.03 0.06 1.20
C THR A 123 -8.94 -1.22 0.38
N LEU A 124 -8.15 -1.21 -0.70
CA LEU A 124 -7.95 -2.37 -1.57
C LEU A 124 -7.08 -3.47 -0.95
N LYS A 125 -6.23 -3.16 0.06
CA LYS A 125 -5.35 -4.16 0.69
C LYS A 125 -6.13 -5.39 1.18
N ASN A 126 -7.35 -5.20 1.68
CA ASN A 126 -8.18 -6.28 2.23
C ASN A 126 -9.00 -7.02 1.17
N ILE A 127 -9.33 -6.35 0.06
CA ILE A 127 -10.20 -6.90 -1.00
C ILE A 127 -9.35 -7.56 -2.09
N SER A 128 -8.37 -6.82 -2.61
CA SER A 128 -7.53 -7.22 -3.73
C SER A 128 -6.09 -6.69 -3.53
N PRO A 129 -5.23 -7.41 -2.79
CA PRO A 129 -3.89 -6.91 -2.45
C PRO A 129 -3.02 -6.66 -3.69
N HIS A 130 -3.23 -7.40 -4.79
CA HIS A 130 -2.49 -7.22 -6.03
C HIS A 130 -2.71 -5.84 -6.68
N SER A 131 -3.97 -5.36 -6.71
CA SER A 131 -4.30 -4.03 -7.23
C SER A 131 -3.74 -2.93 -6.31
N ALA A 132 -3.80 -3.15 -4.99
CA ALA A 132 -3.26 -2.21 -4.00
C ALA A 132 -1.77 -1.91 -4.22
N CYS A 133 -0.96 -2.91 -4.60
CA CYS A 133 0.46 -2.70 -4.91
C CYS A 133 0.69 -1.66 -6.02
N GLY A 134 -0.13 -1.66 -7.07
CA GLY A 134 -0.02 -0.69 -8.16
C GLY A 134 -0.27 0.74 -7.68
N HIS A 135 -1.32 0.93 -6.87
CA HIS A 135 -1.65 2.24 -6.30
C HIS A 135 -0.58 2.73 -5.31
N TYR A 136 -0.04 1.84 -4.48
CA TYR A 136 1.05 2.22 -3.57
C TYR A 136 2.34 2.57 -4.33
N ALA A 137 2.71 1.83 -5.38
CA ALA A 137 3.87 2.15 -6.20
C ALA A 137 3.74 3.53 -6.85
N LYS A 138 2.55 3.85 -7.38
CA LYS A 138 2.25 5.18 -7.91
C LYS A 138 2.30 6.27 -6.83
N ALA A 139 1.79 6.02 -5.62
CA ALA A 139 1.92 6.95 -4.52
C ALA A 139 3.40 7.24 -4.17
N CYS A 140 4.26 6.22 -4.21
CA CYS A 140 5.69 6.38 -3.93
C CYS A 140 6.40 7.27 -4.96
N SER A 141 6.04 7.19 -6.24
CA SER A 141 6.62 8.05 -7.28
C SER A 141 6.18 9.50 -7.14
N LEU A 142 4.91 9.73 -6.78
CA LEU A 142 4.35 11.07 -6.57
C LEU A 142 4.90 11.75 -5.31
N LEU A 143 5.22 10.98 -4.27
CA LEU A 143 5.73 11.48 -2.99
C LEU A 143 7.26 11.67 -2.96
N SER A 144 7.93 11.61 -4.11
CA SER A 144 9.40 11.74 -4.19
C SER A 144 9.93 13.03 -3.57
N ASP A 145 9.13 14.11 -3.58
CA ASP A 145 9.48 15.41 -3.01
C ASP A 145 9.32 15.46 -1.48
N SER A 146 8.60 14.50 -0.88
CA SER A 146 8.38 14.41 0.57
C SER A 146 8.86 13.07 1.12
N PRO A 147 10.15 12.98 1.51
CA PRO A 147 10.75 11.74 1.98
C PRO A 147 10.03 11.02 3.14
N PRO A 148 9.50 11.69 4.19
CA PRO A 148 8.80 10.97 5.26
C PRO A 148 7.50 10.32 4.79
N LEU A 149 6.74 10.98 3.91
CA LEU A 149 5.53 10.42 3.33
C LEU A 149 5.84 9.29 2.34
N GLN A 150 6.93 9.42 1.59
CA GLN A 150 7.42 8.36 0.71
C GLN A 150 7.79 7.09 1.49
N LEU A 151 8.49 7.22 2.62
CA LEU A 151 8.85 6.07 3.46
C LEU A 151 7.63 5.36 4.03
N LEU A 152 6.58 6.10 4.41
CA LEU A 152 5.32 5.53 4.85
C LEU A 152 4.62 4.76 3.73
N ALA A 153 4.61 5.30 2.52
CA ALA A 153 4.07 4.66 1.33
C ALA A 153 4.83 3.36 0.99
N LEU A 154 6.16 3.42 0.98
CA LEU A 154 7.04 2.26 0.74
C LEU A 154 6.85 1.18 1.80
N GLY A 155 6.70 1.55 3.07
CA GLY A 155 6.42 0.61 4.16
C GLY A 155 5.11 -0.16 3.95
N LYS A 156 4.05 0.54 3.52
CA LYS A 156 2.76 -0.09 3.16
C LYS A 156 2.88 -0.98 1.92
N LEU A 157 3.64 -0.55 0.91
CA LEU A 157 3.92 -1.34 -0.28
C LEU A 157 4.66 -2.65 0.06
N ALA A 158 5.73 -2.58 0.85
CA ALA A 158 6.51 -3.73 1.28
C ALA A 158 5.64 -4.74 2.04
N SER A 159 4.82 -4.26 2.98
CA SER A 159 3.89 -5.08 3.74
C SER A 159 2.89 -5.81 2.84
N THR A 160 2.35 -5.10 1.84
CA THR A 160 1.39 -5.69 0.88
C THR A 160 2.06 -6.72 -0.05
N LYS A 161 3.31 -6.46 -0.47
CA LYS A 161 4.11 -7.41 -1.26
C LYS A 161 4.40 -8.70 -0.51
N ILE A 162 4.74 -8.61 0.78
CA ILE A 162 4.88 -9.78 1.67
C ILE A 162 3.56 -10.57 1.74
N SER A 163 2.42 -9.89 1.95
CA SER A 163 1.11 -10.57 2.01
C SER A 163 0.72 -11.30 0.72
N ILE A 164 1.22 -10.86 -0.44
CA ILE A 164 0.99 -11.52 -1.74
C ILE A 164 1.96 -12.71 -1.94
N GLY A 165 3.04 -12.78 -1.17
CA GLY A 165 4.14 -13.73 -1.37
C GLY A 165 5.19 -13.28 -2.40
N ASP A 166 5.14 -12.01 -2.85
CA ASP A 166 6.18 -11.43 -3.72
C ASP A 166 7.37 -10.95 -2.88
N TYR A 167 8.14 -11.91 -2.38
CA TYR A 167 9.30 -11.68 -1.51
C TYR A 167 10.43 -10.93 -2.24
N HIS A 168 10.62 -11.19 -3.54
CA HIS A 168 11.63 -10.48 -4.34
C HIS A 168 11.28 -9.00 -4.50
N GLY A 169 10.02 -8.68 -4.81
CA GLY A 169 9.56 -7.30 -4.88
C GLY A 169 9.63 -6.60 -3.52
N ALA A 170 9.28 -7.28 -2.43
CA ALA A 170 9.41 -6.75 -1.07
C ALA A 170 10.87 -6.38 -0.73
N LEU A 171 11.84 -7.23 -1.10
CA LEU A 171 13.26 -6.98 -0.86
C LEU A 171 13.78 -5.73 -1.58
N GLN A 172 13.32 -5.50 -2.82
CA GLN A 172 13.65 -4.30 -3.59
C GLN A 172 13.10 -3.04 -2.88
N VAL A 173 11.83 -3.07 -2.47
CA VAL A 173 11.20 -1.94 -1.77
C VAL A 173 11.92 -1.60 -0.46
N PHE A 174 12.33 -2.59 0.34
CA PHE A 174 13.13 -2.33 1.55
C PHE A 174 14.51 -1.75 1.24
N THR A 175 15.13 -2.16 0.13
CA THR A 175 16.42 -1.60 -0.31
C THR A 175 16.25 -0.14 -0.73
N ASP A 176 15.16 0.18 -1.43
CA ASP A 176 14.81 1.55 -1.81
C ASP A 176 14.56 2.43 -0.58
N MET A 177 13.85 1.91 0.44
CA MET A 177 13.64 2.61 1.71
C MET A 177 14.96 3.00 2.39
N VAL A 178 15.92 2.07 2.47
CA VAL A 178 17.25 2.35 3.03
C VAL A 178 17.97 3.41 2.20
N SER A 179 17.86 3.36 0.86
CA SER A 179 18.45 4.38 -0.02
C SER A 179 17.85 5.77 0.22
N THR A 180 16.53 5.85 0.42
CA THR A 180 15.81 7.10 0.69
C THR A 180 16.23 7.67 2.04
N VAL A 181 16.31 6.84 3.09
CA VAL A 181 16.81 7.29 4.40
C VAL A 181 18.24 7.82 4.27
N ASN A 182 19.14 7.11 3.58
CA ASN A 182 20.52 7.55 3.41
C ASN A 182 20.67 8.87 2.64
N LYS A 183 19.80 9.16 1.67
CA LYS A 183 19.78 10.45 0.95
C LYS A 183 19.39 11.63 1.84
N ILE A 184 18.52 11.41 2.82
CA ILE A 184 18.10 12.44 3.79
C ILE A 184 19.20 12.69 4.84
N SER A 185 19.96 11.64 5.15
CA SER A 185 20.87 11.56 6.31
C SER A 185 22.24 12.19 6.07
N SER A 186 22.27 13.51 5.88
CA SER A 186 23.54 14.27 5.94
C SER A 186 23.92 14.70 7.36
N HIS A 187 22.98 14.66 8.32
CA HIS A 187 23.12 15.14 9.73
C HIS A 187 22.26 14.23 10.66
N PRO A 188 22.48 14.20 12.00
CA PRO A 188 22.22 13.00 12.81
C PRO A 188 20.77 12.49 12.70
N LEU A 189 20.66 11.16 12.57
CA LEU A 189 19.41 10.44 12.34
C LEU A 189 18.40 10.75 13.45
N VAL A 190 17.27 11.34 13.08
CA VAL A 190 16.10 11.48 13.95
C VAL A 190 15.58 10.07 14.26
N GLY A 191 15.19 9.79 15.50
CA GLY A 191 14.78 8.45 15.96
C GLY A 191 13.76 7.73 15.07
N VAL A 192 12.85 8.48 14.42
CA VAL A 192 11.86 7.93 13.47
C VAL A 192 12.54 7.20 12.30
N TYR A 193 13.68 7.70 11.80
CA TYR A 193 14.42 7.04 10.73
C TYR A 193 15.18 5.82 11.23
N ASN A 194 15.60 5.80 12.50
CA ASN A 194 16.23 4.63 13.12
C ASN A 194 15.24 3.46 13.17
N ASP A 195 14.00 3.68 13.61
CA ASP A 195 12.97 2.63 13.65
C ASP A 195 12.70 2.06 12.25
N VAL A 196 12.68 2.93 11.23
CA VAL A 196 12.55 2.51 9.83
C VAL A 196 13.75 1.66 9.39
N LEU A 197 14.97 2.05 9.75
CA LEU A 197 16.18 1.28 9.44
C LEU A 197 16.19 -0.08 10.14
N VAL A 198 15.82 -0.15 11.43
CA VAL A 198 15.68 -1.42 12.18
C VAL A 198 14.71 -2.35 11.46
N ARG A 199 13.52 -1.85 11.10
CA ARG A 199 12.53 -2.64 10.37
C ARG A 199 13.05 -3.12 9.01
N CYS A 200 13.75 -2.26 8.26
CA CYS A 200 14.30 -2.64 6.97
C CYS A 200 15.41 -3.69 7.11
N GLU A 201 16.30 -3.55 8.08
CA GLU A 201 17.42 -4.47 8.30
C GLU A 201 16.92 -5.87 8.64
N ILE A 202 16.03 -6.01 9.64
CA ILE A 202 15.44 -7.29 10.04
C ILE A 202 14.71 -7.93 8.84
N SER A 203 13.85 -7.17 8.16
CA SER A 203 13.02 -7.72 7.08
C SER A 203 13.86 -8.13 5.87
N ARG A 204 14.93 -7.40 5.54
CA ARG A 204 15.85 -7.77 4.46
C ARG A 204 16.59 -9.07 4.78
N ILE A 205 17.07 -9.23 6.01
CA ILE A 205 17.75 -10.47 6.44
C ILE A 205 16.80 -11.66 6.32
N LEU A 206 15.60 -11.57 6.89
CA LEU A 206 14.61 -12.66 6.82
C LEU A 206 14.24 -13.00 5.37
N LEU A 207 14.00 -12.01 4.52
CA LEU A 207 13.68 -12.24 3.11
C LEU A 207 14.85 -12.89 2.34
N ILE A 208 16.10 -12.53 2.66
CA ILE A 208 17.28 -13.16 2.04
C ILE A 208 17.41 -14.62 2.47
N LEU A 209 17.23 -14.91 3.76
CA LEU A 209 17.28 -16.27 4.29
C LEU A 209 16.19 -17.16 3.67
N LEU A 210 15.00 -16.61 3.46
CA LEU A 210 13.89 -17.30 2.79
C LEU A 210 14.14 -17.52 1.29
N LEU A 211 14.63 -16.50 0.58
CA LEU A 211 14.80 -16.56 -0.87
C LEU A 211 16.03 -17.33 -1.33
N ARG A 212 17.06 -17.48 -0.47
CA ARG A 212 18.38 -18.05 -0.78
C ARG A 212 18.87 -17.66 -2.20
N PRO A 213 18.95 -16.35 -2.52
CA PRO A 213 19.22 -15.92 -3.88
C PRO A 213 20.57 -16.44 -4.37
N SER A 214 20.64 -16.86 -5.64
CA SER A 214 21.92 -17.26 -6.23
C SER A 214 22.87 -16.07 -6.32
N PRO A 215 24.20 -16.24 -6.15
CA PRO A 215 25.16 -15.14 -6.08
C PRO A 215 25.13 -14.17 -7.27
N GLN A 216 24.68 -14.64 -8.44
CA GLN A 216 24.57 -13.85 -9.67
C GLN A 216 23.40 -12.86 -9.67
N LYS A 217 22.39 -13.05 -8.81
CA LYS A 217 21.19 -12.20 -8.72
C LYS A 217 21.22 -11.24 -7.53
N ILE A 218 22.27 -11.28 -6.73
CA ILE A 218 22.39 -10.47 -5.51
C ILE A 218 22.94 -9.09 -5.87
N SER A 219 22.22 -8.04 -5.51
CA SER A 219 22.73 -6.66 -5.58
C SER A 219 23.95 -6.51 -4.66
N PRO A 220 25.00 -5.74 -5.03
CA PRO A 220 26.19 -5.57 -4.20
C PRO A 220 25.89 -5.08 -2.78
N ASP A 221 24.82 -4.30 -2.57
CA ASP A 221 24.40 -3.84 -1.24
C ASP A 221 23.77 -4.95 -0.39
N LEU A 222 23.16 -5.95 -1.02
CA LEU A 222 22.65 -7.14 -0.34
C LEU A 222 23.79 -8.11 -0.01
N ALA A 223 24.80 -8.23 -0.89
CA ALA A 223 25.98 -9.03 -0.62
C ALA A 223 26.74 -8.51 0.61
N LYS A 224 26.96 -7.19 0.70
CA LYS A 224 27.55 -6.55 1.89
C LYS A 224 26.75 -6.79 3.16
N LEU A 225 25.42 -6.78 3.05
CA LEU A 225 24.54 -7.06 4.20
C LEU A 225 24.75 -8.49 4.70
N ILE A 226 24.78 -9.47 3.79
CA ILE A 226 24.99 -10.87 4.16
C ILE A 226 26.38 -11.03 4.78
N GLU A 227 27.42 -10.50 4.13
CA GLU A 227 28.79 -10.55 4.63
C GLU A 227 28.87 -10.06 6.09
N LYS A 228 28.24 -8.90 6.37
CA LYS A 228 28.19 -8.31 7.71
C LYS A 228 27.66 -9.26 8.80
N TYR A 229 26.67 -10.09 8.50
CA TYR A 229 26.09 -11.04 9.46
C TYR A 229 26.66 -12.47 9.35
N THR A 230 27.48 -12.76 8.35
CA THR A 230 28.20 -14.05 8.25
C THR A 230 29.56 -14.06 8.92
N TRP A 231 30.26 -12.92 8.95
CA TRP A 231 31.57 -12.84 9.61
C TRP A 231 31.38 -12.68 11.10
N ILE A 232 32.11 -13.45 11.92
CA ILE A 232 32.20 -13.28 13.37
C ILE A 232 33.05 -12.03 13.65
N GLY A 233 32.48 -10.85 13.39
CA GLY A 233 33.10 -9.54 13.60
C GLY A 233 32.26 -8.67 14.52
N GLU A 234 32.90 -7.70 15.17
CA GLU A 234 32.19 -6.70 15.98
C GLU A 234 31.35 -5.77 15.09
N PRO A 235 30.14 -5.38 15.54
CA PRO A 235 29.30 -4.48 14.78
C PRO A 235 29.90 -3.07 14.67
N ASP A 236 29.77 -2.45 13.50
CA ASP A 236 30.15 -1.05 13.32
C ASP A 236 29.40 -0.14 14.33
N TYR A 237 30.09 0.85 14.90
CA TYR A 237 29.49 1.86 15.80
C TYR A 237 28.23 2.52 15.21
N LYS A 238 28.20 2.70 13.87
CA LYS A 238 27.03 3.23 13.18
C LYS A 238 25.85 2.28 13.24
N THR A 239 26.05 0.97 13.12
CA THR A 239 24.98 -0.04 13.22
C THR A 239 24.47 -0.17 14.65
N THR A 240 25.39 -0.26 15.62
CA THR A 240 25.00 -0.39 17.04
C THR A 240 24.21 0.81 17.54
N SER A 241 24.47 2.01 16.99
CA SER A 241 23.77 3.23 17.39
C SER A 241 22.25 3.23 17.15
N TRP A 242 21.74 2.46 16.19
CA TRP A 242 20.30 2.37 15.89
C TRP A 242 19.72 0.96 16.04
N LEU A 243 20.50 -0.10 15.86
CA LEU A 243 20.03 -1.48 15.97
C LEU A 243 20.15 -2.04 17.41
N GLY A 244 21.16 -1.58 18.16
CA GLY A 244 21.58 -2.20 19.41
C GLY A 244 22.45 -3.45 19.19
N GLU A 245 23.36 -3.70 20.11
CA GLU A 245 24.31 -4.83 20.05
C GLU A 245 23.61 -6.18 20.22
N GLU A 246 22.67 -6.28 21.17
CA GLU A 246 21.94 -7.54 21.43
C GLU A 246 21.21 -8.05 20.19
N LEU A 247 20.44 -7.18 19.52
CA LEU A 247 19.71 -7.54 18.32
C LEU A 247 20.65 -7.85 17.15
N PHE A 248 21.79 -7.17 17.03
CA PHE A 248 22.80 -7.48 16.02
C PHE A 248 23.32 -8.92 16.17
N PHE A 249 23.73 -9.31 17.38
CA PHE A 249 24.24 -10.65 17.64
C PHE A 249 23.17 -11.73 17.44
N LEU A 250 21.92 -11.48 17.86
CA LEU A 250 20.83 -12.42 17.63
C LEU A 250 20.56 -12.64 16.13
N LEU A 251 20.60 -11.57 15.32
CA LEU A 251 20.46 -11.67 13.86
C LEU A 251 21.64 -12.41 13.21
N GLN A 252 22.86 -12.19 13.70
CA GLN A 252 24.06 -12.91 13.26
C GLN A 252 23.94 -14.41 13.56
N SER A 253 23.55 -14.77 14.79
CA SER A 253 23.30 -16.17 15.17
C SER A 253 22.20 -16.80 14.32
N LEU A 254 21.12 -16.07 14.02
CA LEU A 254 20.07 -16.55 13.13
C LEU A 254 20.57 -16.86 11.72
N VAL A 255 21.38 -15.96 11.12
CA VAL A 255 21.95 -16.16 9.79
C VAL A 255 22.87 -17.38 9.78
N MET A 256 23.71 -17.54 10.79
CA MET A 256 24.60 -18.69 10.92
C MET A 256 23.85 -20.00 11.08
N ALA A 257 22.85 -20.06 11.99
CA ALA A 257 22.03 -21.24 12.20
C ALA A 257 21.26 -21.64 10.93
N SER A 258 20.77 -20.66 10.17
CA SER A 258 20.09 -20.90 8.89
C SER A 258 21.04 -21.45 7.82
N GLN A 259 22.30 -21.01 7.78
CA GLN A 259 23.31 -21.54 6.85
C GLN A 259 23.78 -22.94 7.22
N CYS A 260 23.91 -23.23 8.51
CA CYS A 260 24.25 -24.56 9.03
C CYS A 260 23.07 -25.55 8.96
N GLN A 261 21.87 -25.08 8.60
CA GLN A 261 20.63 -25.84 8.64
C GLN A 261 20.30 -26.43 10.02
N GLU A 262 20.66 -25.75 11.11
CA GLU A 262 20.38 -26.20 12.48
C GLU A 262 19.02 -25.69 12.96
N LEU A 263 17.98 -26.51 12.82
CA LEU A 263 16.63 -26.17 13.28
C LEU A 263 16.53 -25.94 14.79
N GLU A 264 17.27 -26.71 15.60
CA GLU A 264 17.25 -26.58 17.08
C GLU A 264 17.75 -25.21 17.52
N ALA A 265 18.87 -24.75 16.96
CA ALA A 265 19.42 -23.43 17.23
C ALA A 265 18.46 -22.30 16.85
N ILE A 266 17.74 -22.43 15.72
CA ILE A 266 16.74 -21.43 15.31
C ILE A 266 15.57 -21.35 16.29
N ASN A 267 15.08 -22.50 16.79
CA ASN A 267 13.97 -22.52 17.76
C ASN A 267 14.37 -21.90 19.11
N GLU A 268 15.63 -22.06 19.54
CA GLU A 268 16.14 -21.40 20.75
C GLU A 268 16.18 -19.87 20.57
N ILE A 269 16.75 -19.41 19.45
CA ILE A 269 16.89 -17.99 19.11
C ILE A 269 15.54 -17.31 18.84
N GLU A 270 14.53 -18.06 18.35
CA GLU A 270 13.19 -17.56 18.05
C GLU A 270 12.56 -16.85 19.26
N SER A 271 12.72 -17.45 20.46
CA SER A 271 12.15 -16.91 21.70
C SER A 271 12.71 -15.53 22.06
N ASP A 272 14.02 -15.35 21.86
CA ASP A 272 14.73 -14.10 22.13
C ASP A 272 14.47 -13.03 21.06
N LEU A 273 14.29 -13.44 19.80
CA LEU A 273 13.94 -12.54 18.69
C LEU A 273 12.49 -12.05 18.74
N TRP A 274 11.59 -12.80 19.39
CA TRP A 274 10.14 -12.53 19.39
C TRP A 274 9.76 -11.15 19.95
N LYS A 275 10.57 -10.63 20.88
CA LYS A 275 10.37 -9.31 21.49
C LYS A 275 10.71 -8.15 20.55
N TYR A 276 11.56 -8.39 19.55
CA TYR A 276 11.97 -7.38 18.57
C TYR A 276 11.15 -7.44 17.27
N PHE A 277 10.57 -8.59 16.95
CA PHE A 277 9.89 -8.79 15.67
C PHE A 277 8.44 -8.30 15.69
N SER A 278 8.07 -7.58 14.63
CA SER A 278 6.66 -7.34 14.26
C SER A 278 5.97 -8.63 13.81
N ASN A 279 4.64 -8.67 13.80
CA ASN A 279 3.89 -9.85 13.37
C ASN A 279 4.29 -10.32 11.96
N GLU A 280 4.49 -9.38 11.03
CA GLU A 280 4.92 -9.71 9.67
C GLU A 280 6.32 -10.36 9.63
N GLN A 281 7.22 -9.96 10.53
CA GLN A 281 8.57 -10.54 10.62
C GLN A 281 8.53 -11.91 11.30
N LYS A 282 7.60 -12.12 12.24
CA LYS A 282 7.33 -13.44 12.84
C LYS A 282 6.85 -14.41 11.78
N ASP A 283 5.84 -14.01 11.00
CA ASP A 283 5.31 -14.82 9.90
C ASP A 283 6.41 -15.20 8.89
N LEU A 284 7.32 -14.27 8.56
CA LEU A 284 8.49 -14.55 7.72
C LEU A 284 9.46 -15.55 8.37
N LEU A 285 9.72 -15.44 9.68
CA LEU A 285 10.56 -16.40 10.40
C LEU A 285 9.93 -17.80 10.42
N GLN A 286 8.63 -17.91 10.67
CA GLN A 286 7.91 -19.17 10.55
C GLN A 286 8.03 -19.76 9.15
N ALA A 287 7.89 -18.95 8.11
CA ALA A 287 8.05 -19.42 6.73
C ALA A 287 9.45 -20.00 6.46
N ILE A 288 10.50 -19.43 7.08
CA ILE A 288 11.87 -19.97 7.00
C ILE A 288 11.97 -21.32 7.72
N ILE A 289 11.42 -21.42 8.94
CA ILE A 289 11.42 -22.66 9.73
C ILE A 289 10.69 -23.79 8.97
N ASP A 290 9.55 -23.47 8.37
CA ASP A 290 8.76 -24.42 7.58
C ASP A 290 9.49 -24.85 6.30
N ASP A 291 10.17 -23.92 5.59
CA ASP A 291 11.00 -24.26 4.43
C ASP A 291 12.15 -25.19 4.81
N MET A 292 12.82 -24.92 5.93
CA MET A 292 13.91 -25.76 6.44
C MET A 292 13.42 -27.16 6.82
N ARG A 293 12.30 -27.27 7.55
CA ARG A 293 11.68 -28.56 7.87
C ARG A 293 11.27 -29.38 6.65
N ASN A 294 10.82 -28.70 5.59
CA ASN A 294 10.47 -29.37 4.34
C ASN A 294 11.70 -29.80 3.54
N SER A 295 12.83 -29.10 3.67
CA SER A 295 14.09 -29.49 3.01
C SER A 295 14.81 -30.69 3.64
N GLU A 296 14.48 -31.04 4.88
CA GLU A 296 15.00 -32.25 5.57
C GLU A 296 14.24 -33.54 5.21
N LYS A 297 13.08 -33.45 4.55
CA LYS A 297 12.25 -34.60 4.12
C LYS A 297 12.56 -35.02 2.69
#